data_AF-A0A017T3B0-F1
#
_entry.id   AF-A0A017T3B0-F1
#
_cell.length_a   1.000
_cell.length_b   1.000
_cell.length_c   1.000
_cell.angle_alpha   90.00
_cell.angle_beta   90.00
_cell.angle_gamma   90.00
#
_symmetry.space_group_name_H-M   'P 1'
#
loop_
_entity.id
_entity.type
_entity.pdbx_description
1 polymer ?
#
loop_
_entity_poly.entity_id
_entity_poly.type
_entity_poly.pdbx_seq_one_letter_code
_entity_poly.pdbx_strand_id
1 'polypeptide(L)'
;MSKDSFVTYSGPLNVDLSHLDGVLLSAAAGATKGMHREQEGFAEVEAELARAMPVLGDTIGVGGSVHARIVTTTDKLAQVRAAKLVVDKLAQALTETEILLENEREADIGLIVSAARFVARRKDRSVIALFQRTIRYHGQISLRGAKTRRRNAERAAEAAEAEAEAEKIAALVAHGIVDTFTEDGPGSEPFEGT
;
A
#
# COMPACT_ATOMS: atom_id res chain seq x y z
N MET A 1 2.90 -22.26 -7.38
CA MET A 1 2.53 -21.43 -8.54
C MET A 1 3.31 -21.96 -9.73
N SER A 2 2.66 -22.22 -10.87
CA SER A 2 3.40 -22.63 -12.08
C SER A 2 4.19 -21.43 -12.60
N LYS A 3 5.43 -21.64 -13.07
CA LYS A 3 6.23 -20.58 -13.69
C LYS A 3 5.55 -20.02 -14.96
N ASP A 4 4.59 -20.74 -15.52
CA ASP A 4 3.84 -20.38 -16.73
C ASP A 4 3.00 -19.11 -16.59
N SER A 5 2.76 -18.61 -15.37
CA SER A 5 2.02 -17.36 -15.14
C SER A 5 2.88 -16.10 -15.21
N PHE A 6 4.22 -16.23 -15.26
CA PHE A 6 5.12 -15.09 -15.32
C PHE A 6 5.55 -14.81 -16.76
N VAL A 7 5.45 -13.55 -17.16
CA VAL A 7 5.93 -13.07 -18.46
C VAL A 7 7.21 -12.28 -18.25
N THR A 8 8.23 -12.54 -19.04
CA THR A 8 9.48 -11.78 -19.01
C THR A 8 9.21 -10.30 -19.29
N TYR A 9 9.80 -9.43 -18.49
CA TYR A 9 9.71 -8.00 -18.71
C TYR A 9 10.25 -7.63 -20.12
N SER A 10 9.41 -7.00 -20.93
CA SER A 10 9.70 -6.61 -22.31
C SER A 10 9.90 -5.11 -22.50
N GLY A 11 9.87 -4.34 -21.41
CA GLY A 11 10.08 -2.89 -21.45
C GLY A 11 11.57 -2.50 -21.56
N PRO A 12 11.86 -1.20 -21.57
CA PRO A 12 13.23 -0.70 -21.66
C PRO A 12 14.05 -1.07 -20.42
N LEU A 13 15.24 -1.62 -20.64
CA LEU A 13 16.19 -1.99 -19.58
C LEU A 13 17.17 -0.86 -19.24
N ASN A 14 17.29 0.14 -20.11
CA ASN A 14 18.09 1.33 -19.91
C ASN A 14 17.16 2.53 -19.96
N VAL A 15 17.14 3.32 -18.88
CA VAL A 15 16.34 4.55 -18.79
C VAL A 15 17.31 5.73 -18.74
N ASP A 16 17.48 6.43 -19.86
CA ASP A 16 18.30 7.64 -19.94
C ASP A 16 17.46 8.87 -19.59
N LEU A 17 17.82 9.54 -18.49
CA LEU A 17 17.17 10.75 -18.00
C LEU A 17 18.04 12.01 -18.17
N SER A 18 19.09 11.95 -19.01
CA SER A 18 20.01 13.07 -19.22
C SER A 18 19.31 14.34 -19.73
N HIS A 19 18.19 14.19 -20.44
CA HIS A 19 17.36 15.32 -20.88
C HIS A 19 16.67 16.08 -19.73
N LEU A 20 16.60 15.49 -18.53
CA LEU A 20 16.08 16.11 -17.31
C LEU A 20 17.19 16.63 -16.39
N ASP A 21 18.43 16.75 -16.90
CA ASP A 21 19.51 17.36 -16.13
C ASP A 21 19.17 18.79 -15.70
N GLY A 22 19.49 19.13 -14.45
CA GLY A 22 19.07 20.38 -13.81
C GLY A 22 17.57 20.51 -13.50
N VAL A 23 16.73 19.52 -13.87
CA VAL A 23 15.30 19.47 -13.52
C VAL A 23 15.05 18.51 -12.35
N LEU A 24 15.76 17.38 -12.29
CA LEU A 24 15.60 16.39 -11.23
C LEU A 24 16.18 16.88 -9.89
N LEU A 25 15.44 16.63 -8.81
CA LEU A 25 15.79 17.08 -7.46
C LEU A 25 15.73 15.88 -6.50
N SER A 26 16.64 15.83 -5.52
CA SER A 26 16.50 14.97 -4.35
C SER A 26 16.14 15.83 -3.14
N ALA A 27 14.99 15.57 -2.54
CA ALA A 27 14.47 16.32 -1.40
C ALA A 27 14.49 15.45 -0.14
N ALA A 28 14.80 16.05 1.01
CA ALA A 28 14.70 15.37 2.29
C ALA A 28 13.24 14.97 2.61
N ALA A 29 13.07 13.98 3.48
CA ALA A 29 11.74 13.53 3.91
C ALA A 29 10.93 14.71 4.47
N GLY A 30 9.74 14.95 3.89
CA GLY A 30 8.84 16.03 4.29
C GLY A 30 9.13 17.40 3.67
N ALA A 31 10.22 17.59 2.92
CA ALA A 31 10.56 18.89 2.30
C ALA A 31 9.54 19.33 1.22
N THR A 32 8.75 18.41 0.68
CA THR A 32 7.69 18.70 -0.28
C THR A 32 6.32 18.97 0.36
N LYS A 33 6.23 18.93 1.70
CA LYS A 33 4.98 19.17 2.43
C LYS A 33 4.53 20.63 2.25
N GLY A 34 3.28 20.81 1.85
CA GLY A 34 2.70 22.15 1.62
C GLY A 34 2.95 22.72 0.23
N MET A 35 3.68 22.02 -0.66
CA MET A 35 3.79 22.43 -2.06
C MET A 35 2.46 22.24 -2.79
N HIS A 36 2.07 23.24 -3.58
CA HIS A 36 0.88 23.15 -4.42
C HIS A 36 1.08 22.14 -5.55
N ARG A 37 -0.02 21.46 -5.90
CA ARG A 37 -0.07 20.48 -6.98
C ARG A 37 -1.08 20.95 -8.03
N GLU A 38 -0.95 20.40 -9.23
CA GLU A 38 -1.94 20.56 -10.29
C GLU A 38 -3.33 20.18 -9.76
N GLN A 39 -4.32 20.99 -10.10
CA GLN A 39 -5.72 20.81 -9.73
C GLN A 39 -6.50 20.28 -10.94
N GLU A 40 -7.69 19.74 -10.67
CA GLU A 40 -8.65 19.43 -11.72
C GLU A 40 -8.99 20.70 -12.52
N GLY A 41 -9.11 20.57 -13.85
CA GLY A 41 -9.39 21.70 -14.74
C GLY A 41 -8.16 22.46 -15.27
N PHE A 42 -6.94 22.01 -14.99
CA PHE A 42 -5.74 22.74 -15.41
C PHE A 42 -5.57 22.80 -16.93
N ALA A 43 -6.00 21.78 -17.67
CA ALA A 43 -5.88 21.76 -19.13
C ALA A 43 -6.72 22.87 -19.79
N GLU A 44 -7.92 23.12 -19.25
CA GLU A 44 -8.80 24.20 -19.67
C GLU A 44 -8.17 25.56 -19.36
N VAL A 45 -7.58 25.71 -18.17
CA VAL A 45 -6.84 26.93 -17.77
C VAL A 45 -5.64 27.17 -18.69
N GLU A 46 -4.87 26.14 -19.03
CA GLU A 46 -3.73 26.27 -19.93
C GLU A 46 -4.18 26.72 -21.34
N ALA A 47 -5.25 26.13 -21.87
CA ALA A 47 -5.82 26.54 -23.16
C ALA A 47 -6.42 27.96 -23.13
N GLU A 48 -6.96 28.39 -22.00
CA GLU A 48 -7.39 29.77 -21.79
C GLU A 48 -6.20 30.73 -21.78
N LEU A 49 -5.17 30.46 -20.98
CA LEU A 49 -3.96 31.29 -20.88
C LEU A 49 -3.27 31.43 -22.24
N ALA A 50 -3.15 30.34 -23.00
CA ALA A 50 -2.55 30.36 -24.33
C ALA A 50 -3.26 31.32 -25.31
N ARG A 51 -4.58 31.49 -25.16
CA ARG A 51 -5.39 32.41 -25.98
C ARG A 51 -5.41 33.84 -25.44
N ALA A 52 -5.55 33.99 -24.13
CA ALA A 52 -5.75 35.29 -23.48
C ALA A 52 -4.45 36.07 -23.31
N MET A 53 -3.34 35.41 -22.96
CA MET A 53 -2.07 36.07 -22.64
C MET A 53 -1.49 36.92 -23.78
N PRO A 54 -1.51 36.48 -25.05
CA PRO A 54 -1.03 37.31 -26.17
C PRO A 54 -1.84 38.60 -26.40
N VAL A 55 -3.10 38.64 -25.96
CA VAL A 55 -4.03 39.76 -26.22
C VAL A 55 -4.13 40.69 -25.00
N LEU A 56 -4.22 40.12 -23.81
CA LEU A 56 -4.55 40.84 -22.57
C LEU A 56 -3.38 40.95 -21.59
N GLY A 57 -2.27 40.25 -21.83
CA GLY A 57 -1.14 40.18 -20.89
C GLY A 57 -0.62 41.55 -20.47
N ASP A 58 -0.35 42.43 -21.43
CA ASP A 58 0.14 43.79 -21.16
C ASP A 58 -0.90 44.63 -20.41
N THR A 59 -2.19 44.48 -20.76
CA THR A 59 -3.31 45.17 -20.11
C THR A 59 -3.43 44.80 -18.63
N ILE A 60 -3.17 43.55 -18.26
CA ILE A 60 -3.18 43.08 -16.86
C ILE A 60 -1.82 43.21 -16.17
N GLY A 61 -0.83 43.82 -16.82
CA GLY A 61 0.52 44.01 -16.28
C GLY A 61 1.32 42.71 -16.14
N VAL A 62 0.94 41.64 -16.83
CA VAL A 62 1.64 40.35 -16.82
C VAL A 62 2.45 40.22 -18.10
N GLY A 63 3.76 40.45 -17.99
CA GLY A 63 4.67 40.33 -19.12
C GLY A 63 4.69 38.91 -19.69
N GLY A 64 4.86 38.79 -21.01
CA GLY A 64 4.88 37.51 -21.72
C GLY A 64 5.89 36.48 -21.20
N SER A 65 6.93 36.92 -20.48
CA SER A 65 7.89 36.04 -19.81
C SER A 65 7.24 35.14 -18.74
N VAL A 66 6.16 35.57 -18.10
CA VAL A 66 5.44 34.75 -17.11
C VAL A 66 4.73 33.58 -17.78
N HIS A 67 4.00 33.87 -18.86
CA HIS A 67 3.33 32.83 -19.65
C HIS A 67 4.34 31.83 -20.23
N ALA A 68 5.47 32.32 -20.77
CA ALA A 68 6.54 31.45 -21.28
C ALA A 68 7.10 30.50 -20.19
N ARG A 69 7.23 30.96 -18.93
CA ARG A 69 7.64 30.10 -17.81
C ARG A 69 6.61 29.03 -17.49
N ILE A 70 5.31 29.34 -17.58
CA ILE A 70 4.24 28.36 -17.37
C ILE A 70 4.36 27.26 -18.42
N VAL A 71 4.37 27.61 -19.71
CA VAL A 71 4.52 26.65 -20.82
C VAL A 71 5.77 25.77 -20.63
N THR A 72 6.91 26.38 -20.37
CA THR A 72 8.17 25.64 -20.14
C THR A 72 8.08 24.69 -18.95
N THR A 73 7.38 25.08 -17.88
CA THR A 73 7.24 24.24 -16.68
C THR A 73 6.24 23.11 -16.92
N THR A 74 5.15 23.36 -17.67
CA THR A 74 4.21 22.30 -18.08
C THR A 74 4.92 21.24 -18.91
N ASP A 75 5.72 21.66 -19.91
CA ASP A 75 6.47 20.74 -20.76
C ASP A 75 7.44 19.87 -19.96
N LYS A 76 8.20 20.48 -19.04
CA LYS A 76 9.10 19.75 -18.14
C LYS A 76 8.33 18.78 -17.24
N LEU A 77 7.17 19.18 -16.72
CA LEU A 77 6.34 18.31 -15.89
C LEU A 77 5.82 17.10 -16.68
N ALA A 78 5.43 17.29 -17.94
CA ALA A 78 5.02 16.20 -18.82
C ALA A 78 6.17 15.21 -19.06
N GLN A 79 7.39 15.70 -19.32
CA GLN A 79 8.59 14.85 -19.47
C GLN A 79 8.89 14.05 -18.19
N VAL A 80 8.84 14.70 -17.03
CA VAL A 80 9.05 14.03 -15.72
C VAL A 80 7.97 12.96 -15.48
N ARG A 81 6.70 13.23 -15.79
CA ARG A 81 5.60 12.27 -15.63
C ARG A 81 5.78 11.05 -16.55
N ALA A 82 6.17 11.27 -17.80
CA ALA A 82 6.45 10.17 -18.74
C ALA A 82 7.62 9.30 -18.28
N ALA A 83 8.73 9.92 -17.85
CA ALA A 83 9.87 9.22 -17.28
C ALA A 83 9.47 8.40 -16.04
N LYS A 84 8.68 8.99 -15.14
CA LYS A 84 8.20 8.32 -13.93
C LYS A 84 7.40 7.06 -14.25
N LEU A 85 6.52 7.08 -15.25
CA LEU A 85 5.74 5.90 -15.65
C LEU A 85 6.65 4.72 -16.03
N VAL A 86 7.71 4.99 -16.79
CA VAL A 86 8.69 3.97 -17.22
C VAL A 86 9.47 3.43 -16.01
N VAL A 87 9.98 4.33 -15.17
CA VAL A 87 10.75 3.96 -13.97
C VAL A 87 9.91 3.15 -12.99
N ASP A 88 8.67 3.57 -12.73
CA ASP A 88 7.75 2.88 -11.81
C ASP A 88 7.45 1.46 -12.33
N LYS A 89 7.28 1.30 -13.65
CA LYS A 89 7.04 -0.02 -14.24
C LYS A 89 8.27 -0.93 -14.18
N LEU A 90 9.46 -0.39 -14.39
CA LEU A 90 10.72 -1.12 -14.21
C LEU A 90 10.95 -1.50 -12.74
N ALA A 91 10.68 -0.58 -11.81
CA ALA A 91 10.76 -0.83 -10.37
C ALA A 91 9.78 -1.93 -9.92
N GLN A 92 8.55 -1.93 -10.47
CA GLN A 92 7.60 -3.02 -10.28
C GLN A 92 8.17 -4.36 -10.75
N ALA A 93 8.71 -4.42 -11.98
CA ALA A 93 9.28 -5.65 -12.52
C ALA A 93 10.47 -6.16 -11.69
N LEU A 94 11.32 -5.27 -11.18
CA LEU A 94 12.41 -5.62 -10.27
C LEU A 94 11.88 -6.20 -8.94
N THR A 95 10.87 -5.58 -8.36
CA THR A 95 10.23 -6.06 -7.11
C THR A 95 9.62 -7.45 -7.30
N GLU A 96 8.89 -7.67 -8.39
CA GLU A 96 8.29 -8.97 -8.73
C GLU A 96 9.35 -10.04 -8.96
N THR A 97 10.44 -9.68 -9.64
CA THR A 97 11.59 -10.57 -9.87
C THR A 97 12.31 -10.91 -8.57
N GLU A 98 12.51 -9.94 -7.68
CA GLU A 98 13.09 -10.15 -6.36
C GLU A 98 12.27 -11.18 -5.57
N ILE A 99 10.96 -10.98 -5.47
CA ILE A 99 10.05 -11.92 -4.78
C ILE A 99 10.16 -13.33 -5.37
N LEU A 100 10.21 -13.45 -6.71
CA LEU A 100 10.34 -14.74 -7.36
C LEU A 100 11.67 -15.42 -7.01
N LEU A 101 12.78 -14.70 -7.11
CA LEU A 101 14.12 -15.21 -6.78
C LEU A 101 14.25 -15.58 -5.30
N GLU A 102 13.64 -14.79 -4.40
CA GLU A 102 13.58 -15.12 -2.99
C GLU A 102 12.78 -16.40 -2.75
N ASN A 103 11.63 -16.57 -3.40
CA ASN A 103 10.84 -17.79 -3.30
C ASN A 103 11.61 -19.02 -3.82
N GLU A 104 12.35 -18.89 -4.92
CA GLU A 104 13.23 -19.97 -5.42
C GLU A 104 14.31 -20.32 -4.41
N ARG A 105 15.00 -19.32 -3.84
CA ARG A 105 15.99 -19.49 -2.77
C ARG A 105 15.39 -20.21 -1.56
N GLU A 106 14.19 -19.83 -1.12
CA GLU A 106 13.52 -20.46 0.01
C GLU A 106 13.13 -21.92 -0.28
N ALA A 107 12.72 -22.23 -1.51
CA ALA A 107 12.43 -23.61 -1.92
C ALA A 107 13.69 -24.49 -1.83
N ASP A 108 14.84 -23.98 -2.29
CA ASP A 108 16.12 -24.69 -2.20
C ASP A 108 16.57 -24.90 -0.74
N ILE A 109 16.38 -23.90 0.12
CA ILE A 109 16.61 -24.03 1.57
C ILE A 109 15.71 -25.14 2.15
N GLY A 110 14.44 -25.19 1.75
CA GLY A 110 13.51 -26.24 2.16
C GLY A 110 13.94 -27.64 1.73
N LEU A 111 14.49 -27.78 0.53
CA LEU A 111 15.08 -29.02 0.04
C LEU A 111 16.26 -29.47 0.90
N ILE A 112 17.19 -28.56 1.20
CA ILE A 112 18.35 -28.83 2.06
C ILE A 112 17.90 -29.27 3.46
N VAL A 113 16.95 -28.56 4.07
CA VAL A 113 16.40 -28.91 5.39
C VAL A 113 15.76 -30.29 5.37
N SER A 114 15.01 -30.62 4.32
CA SER A 114 14.37 -31.93 4.17
C SER A 114 15.40 -33.04 4.05
N ALA A 115 16.46 -32.84 3.26
CA ALA A 115 17.57 -33.78 3.12
C ALA A 115 18.32 -33.98 4.45
N ALA A 116 18.66 -32.89 5.15
CA ALA A 116 19.34 -32.95 6.45
C ALA A 116 18.53 -33.74 7.48
N ARG A 117 17.21 -33.50 7.57
CA ARG A 117 16.31 -34.25 8.44
C ARG A 117 16.21 -35.72 8.06
N PHE A 118 16.17 -36.03 6.76
CA PHE A 118 16.14 -37.41 6.28
C PHE A 118 17.39 -38.18 6.70
N VAL A 119 18.57 -37.61 6.46
CA VAL A 119 19.87 -38.20 6.85
C VAL A 119 19.94 -38.36 8.37
N ALA A 120 19.53 -37.34 9.12
CA ALA A 120 19.52 -37.39 10.57
C ALA A 120 18.66 -38.50 11.17
N ARG A 121 17.51 -38.79 10.54
CA ARG A 121 16.62 -39.85 10.97
C ARG A 121 17.14 -41.25 10.62
N ARG A 122 17.87 -41.39 9.50
CA ARG A 122 18.22 -42.70 8.93
C ARG A 122 19.67 -43.12 9.18
N LYS A 123 20.60 -42.18 9.30
CA LYS A 123 22.04 -42.45 9.30
C LYS A 123 22.76 -41.80 10.47
N ASP A 124 22.70 -40.47 10.60
CA ASP A 124 23.51 -39.75 11.60
C ASP A 124 22.79 -38.52 12.17
N ARG A 125 22.42 -38.60 13.45
CA ARG A 125 21.74 -37.50 14.16
C ARG A 125 22.59 -36.23 14.32
N SER A 126 23.92 -36.33 14.24
CA SER A 126 24.83 -35.19 14.39
C SER A 126 24.61 -34.10 13.32
N VAL A 127 24.12 -34.50 12.14
CA VAL A 127 23.81 -33.61 11.00
C VAL A 127 22.84 -32.48 11.38
N ILE A 128 21.94 -32.71 12.35
CA ILE A 128 21.03 -31.65 12.82
C ILE A 128 21.79 -30.50 13.46
N ALA A 129 22.85 -30.79 14.22
CA ALA A 129 23.65 -29.75 14.86
C ALA A 129 24.35 -28.86 13.83
N LEU A 130 24.84 -29.45 12.73
CA LEU A 130 25.48 -28.72 11.63
C LEU A 130 24.51 -27.76 10.91
N PHE A 131 23.25 -28.16 10.75
CA PHE A 131 22.22 -27.37 10.05
C PHE A 131 21.21 -26.67 10.98
N GLN A 132 21.52 -26.55 12.28
CA GLN A 132 20.56 -26.07 13.28
C GLN A 132 19.97 -24.69 12.93
N ARG A 133 20.80 -23.75 12.44
CA ARG A 133 20.36 -22.41 12.06
C ARG A 133 19.41 -22.44 10.87
N THR A 134 19.74 -23.19 9.83
CA THR A 134 18.93 -23.35 8.62
C THR A 134 17.58 -24.01 8.93
N ILE A 135 17.59 -25.08 9.74
CA ILE A 135 16.37 -25.75 10.19
C ILE A 135 15.49 -24.80 11.01
N ARG A 136 16.09 -24.02 11.90
CA ARG A 136 15.37 -23.02 12.70
C ARG A 136 14.78 -21.92 11.83
N TYR A 137 15.55 -21.40 10.86
CA TYR A 137 15.12 -20.38 9.91
C TYR A 137 13.91 -20.84 9.09
N HIS A 138 14.01 -21.98 8.41
CA HIS A 138 12.90 -22.54 7.63
C HIS A 138 11.66 -22.84 8.51
N GLY A 139 11.85 -23.17 9.79
CA GLY A 139 10.76 -23.40 10.73
C GLY A 139 9.98 -22.15 11.15
N GLN A 140 10.49 -20.94 10.92
CA GLN A 140 9.86 -19.70 11.38
C GLN A 140 8.45 -19.49 10.80
N ILE A 141 8.25 -19.83 9.53
CA ILE A 141 6.94 -19.67 8.85
C ILE A 141 5.90 -20.56 9.52
N SER A 142 6.22 -21.83 9.78
CA SER A 142 5.31 -22.77 10.43
C SER A 142 4.94 -22.33 11.85
N LEU A 143 5.91 -21.78 12.60
CA LEU A 143 5.69 -21.25 13.96
C LEU A 143 4.74 -20.05 13.95
N ARG A 144 4.94 -19.11 13.01
CA ARG A 144 4.03 -17.97 12.84
C ARG A 144 2.62 -18.43 12.47
N GLY A 145 2.50 -19.37 11.52
CA GLY A 145 1.21 -19.94 11.12
C GLY A 145 0.46 -20.62 12.26
N ALA A 146 1.16 -21.37 13.12
CA ALA A 146 0.56 -21.97 14.32
C ALA A 146 0.06 -20.90 15.31
N LYS A 147 0.84 -19.84 15.54
CA LYS A 147 0.46 -18.71 16.39
C LYS A 147 -0.79 -18.00 15.87
N THR A 148 -0.88 -17.76 14.55
CA THR A 148 -2.05 -17.13 13.93
C THR A 148 -3.29 -18.02 14.04
N ARG A 149 -3.18 -19.33 13.76
CA ARG A 149 -4.31 -20.26 13.91
C ARG A 149 -4.84 -20.29 15.34
N ARG A 150 -3.95 -20.31 16.33
CA ARG A 150 -4.34 -20.26 17.75
C ARG A 150 -5.10 -18.98 18.09
N ARG A 151 -4.56 -17.81 17.69
CA ARG A 151 -5.21 -16.52 17.91
C ARG A 151 -6.58 -16.41 17.24
N ASN A 152 -6.71 -16.97 16.04
CA ASN A 152 -7.99 -16.96 15.33
C ASN A 152 -9.03 -17.88 16.00
N ALA A 153 -8.59 -19.04 16.53
CA ALA A 153 -9.47 -19.92 17.30
C ALA A 153 -9.93 -19.26 18.61
N GLU A 154 -9.02 -18.60 19.32
CA GLU A 154 -9.34 -17.82 20.54
C GLU A 154 -10.39 -16.73 20.23
N ARG A 155 -10.16 -15.92 19.19
CA ARG A 155 -11.11 -14.86 18.77
C ARG A 155 -12.47 -15.40 18.32
N ALA A 156 -12.49 -16.55 17.66
CA ALA A 156 -13.75 -17.18 17.24
C ALA A 156 -14.54 -17.71 18.44
N ALA A 157 -13.86 -18.26 19.45
CA ALA A 157 -14.49 -18.69 20.69
C ALA A 157 -15.07 -17.47 21.46
N GLU A 158 -14.29 -16.39 21.61
CA GLU A 158 -14.76 -15.14 22.24
C GLU A 158 -15.98 -14.55 21.52
N ALA A 159 -15.97 -14.56 20.18
CA ALA A 159 -17.12 -14.07 19.39
C ALA A 159 -18.36 -14.96 19.56
N ALA A 160 -18.20 -16.28 19.59
CA ALA A 160 -19.30 -17.22 19.80
C ALA A 160 -19.89 -17.12 21.22
N GLU A 161 -19.05 -16.90 22.23
CA GLU A 161 -19.49 -16.64 23.60
C GLU A 161 -20.27 -15.32 23.70
N ALA A 162 -19.78 -14.25 23.06
CA ALA A 162 -20.47 -12.96 23.01
C ALA A 162 -21.81 -13.03 22.24
N GLU A 163 -21.87 -13.80 21.16
CA GLU A 163 -23.10 -14.01 20.38
C GLU A 163 -24.13 -14.84 21.17
N ALA A 164 -23.69 -15.90 21.87
CA ALA A 164 -24.56 -16.68 22.75
C ALA A 164 -25.05 -15.86 23.96
N GLU A 165 -24.22 -14.98 24.51
CA GLU A 165 -24.60 -14.07 25.58
C GLU A 165 -25.60 -13.01 25.09
N ALA A 166 -25.38 -12.44 23.90
CA ALA A 166 -26.31 -11.51 23.25
C ALA A 166 -27.66 -12.18 22.93
N GLU A 167 -27.67 -13.42 22.43
CA GLU A 167 -28.90 -14.18 22.15
C GLU A 167 -29.66 -14.49 23.44
N LYS A 168 -28.95 -14.83 24.52
CA LYS A 168 -29.55 -15.07 25.85
C LYS A 168 -30.15 -13.79 26.44
N ILE A 169 -29.47 -12.65 26.30
CA ILE A 169 -30.00 -11.35 26.71
C ILE A 169 -31.23 -10.98 25.88
N ALA A 170 -31.19 -11.17 24.55
CA ALA A 170 -32.33 -10.91 23.67
C ALA A 170 -33.55 -11.79 24.02
N ALA A 171 -33.33 -13.08 24.34
CA ALA A 171 -34.38 -13.98 24.78
C ALA A 171 -35.00 -13.56 26.13
N LEU A 172 -34.20 -13.08 27.07
CA LEU A 172 -34.66 -12.55 28.37
C LEU A 172 -35.48 -11.26 28.23
N VAL A 173 -35.09 -10.37 27.31
CA VAL A 173 -35.85 -9.16 26.96
C VAL A 173 -37.17 -9.53 26.30
N ALA A 174 -37.18 -10.49 25.36
CA ALA A 174 -38.39 -10.93 24.67
C ALA A 174 -39.43 -11.61 25.59
N HIS A 175 -38.99 -12.22 26.70
CA HIS A 175 -39.87 -12.83 27.70
C HIS A 175 -40.30 -11.86 28.83
N GLY A 176 -39.97 -10.56 28.71
CA GLY A 176 -40.37 -9.53 29.66
C GLY A 176 -39.69 -9.63 31.03
N ILE A 177 -38.54 -10.33 31.11
CA ILE A 177 -37.79 -10.54 32.36
C ILE A 177 -36.80 -9.39 32.60
N VAL A 178 -36.34 -8.73 31.53
CA VAL A 178 -35.45 -7.57 31.58
C VAL A 178 -36.12 -6.42 30.83
N ASP A 179 -36.50 -5.37 31.55
CA ASP A 179 -37.08 -4.16 30.98
C ASP A 179 -35.94 -3.35 30.34
N THR A 180 -35.94 -3.19 29.01
CA THR A 180 -35.06 -2.23 28.36
C THR A 180 -35.56 -0.85 28.73
N PHE A 181 -34.99 -0.28 29.78
CA PHE A 181 -35.27 1.07 30.23
C PHE A 181 -34.83 2.05 29.13
N THR A 182 -35.70 2.29 28.17
CA THR A 182 -35.61 3.42 27.25
C THR A 182 -35.93 4.63 28.12
N GLU A 183 -34.90 5.41 28.49
CA GLU A 183 -35.08 6.72 29.10
C GLU A 183 -35.77 7.65 28.09
N ASP A 184 -37.09 7.49 27.91
CA ASP A 184 -37.94 8.56 27.42
C ASP A 184 -38.00 9.60 28.54
N GLY A 185 -37.02 10.50 28.54
CA GLY A 185 -37.07 11.70 29.36
C GLY A 185 -38.24 12.59 28.93
N PRO A 186 -39.23 12.87 29.80
CA PRO A 186 -40.24 13.85 29.48
C PRO A 186 -39.83 15.20 30.09
N GLY A 187 -39.73 16.24 29.26
CA GLY A 187 -39.81 17.61 29.77
C GLY A 187 -38.93 18.63 29.06
N SER A 188 -39.21 18.92 27.79
CA SER A 188 -38.98 20.27 27.28
C SER A 188 -40.33 20.88 26.92
N GLU A 189 -40.94 21.55 27.90
CA GLU A 189 -42.05 22.47 27.62
C GLU A 189 -41.56 23.61 26.71
N PRO A 190 -42.35 24.05 25.72
CA PRO A 190 -42.01 25.23 24.92
C PRO A 190 -42.28 26.49 25.74
N PHE A 191 -41.22 27.21 26.09
CA PHE A 191 -41.31 28.54 26.66
C PHE A 191 -41.68 29.55 25.55
N GLU A 192 -42.98 29.79 25.36
CA GLU A 192 -43.49 30.98 24.67
C GLU A 192 -43.65 32.11 25.68
N GLY A 193 -43.01 33.26 25.43
CA GLY A 193 -43.21 34.44 26.27
C GLY A 193 -42.38 35.65 25.88
N THR A 194 -42.99 36.49 25.03
CA THR A 194 -42.94 37.98 24.93
C THR A 194 -41.61 38.72 24.86
#